data_AF-A0A8T6X3L9-F1
#
_entry.id   AF-A0A8T6X3L9-F1
#
_cell.length_a   1.000
_cell.length_b   1.000
_cell.length_c   1.000
_cell.angle_alpha   90.00
_cell.angle_beta   90.00
_cell.angle_gamma   90.00
#
_symmetry.space_group_name_H-M   'P 1'
#
loop_
_entity.id
_entity.type
_entity.pdbx_description
1 polymer ?
#
loop_
_entity_poly.entity_id
_entity_poly.type
_entity_poly.pdbx_seq_one_letter_code
_entity_poly.pdbx_strand_id
1 'polypeptide(L)'
;MYEHSQPGNNPYNIRVVSNSWGAGGGIYEPGDTISEAINKLTYENNVVCVFAAGNSYGDGNTIQSGNYANTPAAVCVAATGRDGTYVTEFSSKGRWDWTDTYPDVGAPGHHIDSTAARRTQISAMTQQGDSNPYYLSISGTSMATPHVSGLVALLWQAAPSMRVSDVRQDAGVVNLTSDGDYIVIGPEELAEDDERWSEVYAEWNERLDTRIHEAEVILKLTTDMIPPEGEGDPERNGQTSNWIPDWTVPGYVGDRPHDWAQGYGLINVRRAVGLALTLEKIRWDYPEATVYDAYSVFEDIFEDKEVVKATDQLRSSWSGEWARFNEQSTNPTNLVFEANQTRMVYVPAGAEQVRVSMSWPVLDITKRIVGTLGFMIDTDSNGGWDYQSSTSPDLDGTRTETISVSGNDGQYWTF
;
A
#
# COMPACT_ATOMS: atom_id res chain seq x y z
N MET A 1 -24.05 -1.58 6.23
CA MET A 1 -22.67 -1.19 6.59
C MET A 1 -22.71 0.04 7.47
N TYR A 2 -23.21 1.19 7.00
CA TYR A 2 -23.39 2.41 7.80
C TYR A 2 -24.05 2.15 9.18
N GLU A 3 -25.21 1.49 9.24
CA GLU A 3 -25.87 1.18 10.51
C GLU A 3 -25.02 0.33 11.47
N HIS A 4 -24.13 -0.51 10.95
CA HIS A 4 -23.27 -1.42 11.73
C HIS A 4 -21.86 -0.88 11.96
N SER A 5 -21.59 0.37 11.56
CA SER A 5 -20.33 1.06 11.87
C SER A 5 -20.53 2.28 12.77
N GLN A 6 -21.78 2.64 13.09
CA GLN A 6 -22.10 3.77 13.96
C GLN A 6 -21.43 3.65 15.34
N PRO A 7 -20.95 4.76 15.93
CA PRO A 7 -20.43 4.76 17.29
C PRO A 7 -21.49 4.24 18.28
N GLY A 8 -21.12 3.26 19.12
CA GLY A 8 -22.06 2.59 20.03
C GLY A 8 -22.93 1.50 19.39
N ASN A 9 -22.94 1.36 18.05
CA ASN A 9 -23.64 0.32 17.30
C ASN A 9 -22.71 -0.32 16.24
N ASN A 10 -21.48 -0.64 16.64
CA ASN A 10 -20.45 -1.24 15.79
C ASN A 10 -20.05 -2.64 16.28
N PRO A 11 -20.92 -3.67 16.15
CA PRO A 11 -20.68 -5.01 16.69
C PRO A 11 -19.50 -5.74 16.04
N TYR A 12 -19.05 -5.27 14.87
CA TYR A 12 -17.96 -5.86 14.11
C TYR A 12 -16.67 -5.02 14.15
N ASN A 13 -16.67 -3.89 14.89
CA ASN A 13 -15.59 -2.91 14.92
C ASN A 13 -15.07 -2.55 13.50
N ILE A 14 -15.98 -2.26 12.58
CA ILE A 14 -15.65 -1.80 11.22
C ILE A 14 -15.03 -0.41 11.33
N ARG A 15 -13.80 -0.27 10.84
CA ARG A 15 -13.01 0.97 10.87
C ARG A 15 -12.44 1.38 9.52
N VAL A 16 -12.47 0.46 8.55
CA VAL A 16 -12.03 0.68 7.18
C VAL A 16 -12.90 -0.14 6.23
N VAL A 17 -13.16 0.38 5.04
CA VAL A 17 -13.74 -0.37 3.92
C VAL A 17 -12.92 -0.23 2.66
N SER A 18 -12.74 -1.36 1.99
CA SER A 18 -11.99 -1.49 0.75
C SER A 18 -12.96 -1.59 -0.44
N ASN A 19 -12.84 -0.68 -1.39
CA ASN A 19 -13.74 -0.56 -2.53
C ASN A 19 -12.96 -0.66 -3.84
N SER A 20 -12.78 -1.90 -4.31
CA SER A 20 -12.11 -2.22 -5.56
C SER A 20 -13.06 -2.18 -6.78
N TRP A 21 -13.93 -1.17 -6.85
CA TRP A 21 -14.96 -0.99 -7.89
C TRP A 21 -15.18 0.51 -8.16
N GLY A 22 -15.68 0.83 -9.36
CA GLY A 22 -15.92 2.21 -9.80
C GLY A 22 -15.91 2.30 -11.33
N ALA A 23 -16.35 3.44 -11.86
CA ALA A 23 -16.22 3.75 -13.29
C ALA A 23 -15.07 4.74 -13.47
N GLY A 24 -14.17 4.50 -14.43
CA GLY A 24 -13.13 5.48 -14.75
C GLY A 24 -13.67 6.67 -15.53
N GLY A 25 -12.98 7.81 -15.41
CA GLY A 25 -13.28 9.05 -16.13
C GLY A 25 -14.52 9.78 -15.63
N GLY A 26 -14.82 9.66 -14.34
CA GLY A 26 -15.96 10.32 -13.70
C GLY A 26 -15.54 11.58 -12.95
N ILE A 27 -16.35 12.63 -13.05
CA ILE A 27 -16.21 13.83 -12.22
C ILE A 27 -16.87 13.55 -10.87
N TYR A 28 -16.25 14.03 -9.78
CA TYR A 28 -16.84 13.97 -8.46
C TYR A 28 -18.16 14.76 -8.43
N GLU A 29 -19.23 14.11 -7.98
CA GLU A 29 -20.54 14.73 -7.76
C GLU A 29 -20.91 14.61 -6.27
N PRO A 30 -21.00 15.73 -5.53
CA PRO A 30 -21.30 15.69 -4.09
C PRO A 30 -22.65 15.08 -3.73
N GLY A 31 -23.64 15.24 -4.61
CA GLY A 31 -25.00 14.69 -4.43
C GLY A 31 -25.19 13.26 -4.94
N ASP A 32 -24.12 12.62 -5.43
CA ASP A 32 -24.19 11.21 -5.78
C ASP A 32 -24.37 10.36 -4.52
N THR A 33 -25.22 9.32 -4.61
CA THR A 33 -25.56 8.49 -3.45
C THR A 33 -24.34 7.79 -2.83
N ILE A 34 -23.33 7.44 -3.64
CA ILE A 34 -22.10 6.83 -3.15
C ILE A 34 -21.22 7.87 -2.46
N SER A 35 -21.06 9.06 -3.04
CA SER A 35 -20.36 10.19 -2.42
C SER A 35 -20.94 10.55 -1.05
N GLU A 36 -22.26 10.65 -0.95
CA GLU A 36 -22.94 10.90 0.33
C GLU A 36 -22.71 9.76 1.33
N ALA A 37 -22.72 8.51 0.87
CA ALA A 37 -22.46 7.36 1.73
C ALA A 37 -21.02 7.36 2.25
N ILE A 38 -20.03 7.68 1.41
CA ILE A 38 -18.63 7.84 1.80
C ILE A 38 -18.52 8.92 2.89
N ASN A 39 -19.07 10.11 2.65
CA ASN A 39 -19.03 11.23 3.59
C ASN A 39 -19.67 10.85 4.93
N LYS A 40 -20.84 10.19 4.92
CA LYS A 40 -21.51 9.73 6.14
C LYS A 40 -20.66 8.71 6.91
N LEU A 41 -20.00 7.78 6.22
CA LEU A 41 -19.14 6.78 6.87
C LEU A 41 -17.91 7.41 7.50
N THR A 42 -17.25 8.32 6.79
CA THR A 42 -16.06 9.00 7.30
C THR A 42 -16.43 9.94 8.44
N TYR A 43 -17.42 10.83 8.24
CA TYR A 43 -17.70 11.93 9.16
C TYR A 43 -18.55 11.56 10.36
N GLU A 44 -19.51 10.64 10.21
CA GLU A 44 -20.42 10.28 11.30
C GLU A 44 -19.95 9.02 12.03
N ASN A 45 -19.32 8.08 11.30
CA ASN A 45 -18.94 6.79 11.84
C ASN A 45 -17.43 6.62 12.08
N ASN A 46 -16.61 7.59 11.69
CA ASN A 46 -15.15 7.54 11.79
C ASN A 46 -14.58 6.27 11.13
N VAL A 47 -15.05 5.99 9.91
CA VAL A 47 -14.64 4.85 9.08
C VAL A 47 -13.89 5.36 7.85
N VAL A 48 -12.70 4.82 7.60
CA VAL A 48 -11.91 5.16 6.42
C VAL A 48 -12.44 4.44 5.18
N CYS A 49 -12.75 5.19 4.13
CA CYS A 49 -13.19 4.63 2.86
C CYS A 49 -12.01 4.63 1.87
N VAL A 50 -11.56 3.45 1.45
CA VAL A 50 -10.44 3.30 0.49
C VAL A 50 -11.00 2.85 -0.86
N PHE A 51 -10.65 3.54 -1.94
CA PHE A 51 -11.14 3.28 -3.29
C PHE A 51 -10.00 3.08 -4.28
N ALA A 52 -10.22 2.18 -5.23
CA ALA A 52 -9.33 2.02 -6.38
C ALA A 52 -9.45 3.25 -7.31
N ALA A 53 -8.32 3.79 -7.78
CA ALA A 53 -8.33 4.90 -8.74
C ALA A 53 -9.03 4.52 -10.06
N GLY A 54 -8.98 3.25 -10.45
CA GLY A 54 -9.53 2.71 -11.70
C GLY A 54 -8.46 2.05 -12.58
N ASN A 55 -8.89 1.39 -13.65
CA ASN A 55 -8.00 0.69 -14.59
C ASN A 55 -8.17 1.21 -16.03
N SER A 56 -8.46 2.51 -16.17
CA SER A 56 -8.78 3.15 -17.46
C SER A 56 -7.58 3.82 -18.12
N TYR A 57 -6.35 3.51 -17.67
CA TYR A 57 -5.13 4.14 -18.18
C TYR A 57 -5.15 5.67 -17.97
N GLY A 58 -4.30 6.40 -18.70
CA GLY A 58 -4.30 7.86 -18.70
C GLY A 58 -2.90 8.42 -18.94
N ASP A 59 -2.86 9.64 -19.48
CA ASP A 59 -1.65 10.41 -19.80
C ASP A 59 -1.65 11.80 -19.12
N GLY A 60 -2.58 12.02 -18.18
CA GLY A 60 -2.76 13.30 -17.50
C GLY A 60 -3.62 14.31 -18.25
N ASN A 61 -3.98 14.10 -19.53
CA ASN A 61 -4.74 15.11 -20.29
C ASN A 61 -6.25 15.07 -20.03
N THR A 62 -6.75 13.95 -19.51
CA THR A 62 -8.18 13.75 -19.19
C THR A 62 -8.31 13.06 -17.86
N ILE A 63 -9.44 13.25 -17.20
CA ILE A 63 -9.75 12.53 -15.97
C ILE A 63 -9.99 11.07 -16.36
N GLN A 64 -9.23 10.16 -15.77
CA GLN A 64 -9.44 8.72 -15.88
C GLN A 64 -9.68 8.07 -14.52
N SER A 65 -9.34 8.77 -13.43
CA SER A 65 -9.73 8.40 -12.07
C SER A 65 -11.25 8.30 -11.92
N GLY A 66 -11.67 7.40 -11.03
CA GLY A 66 -13.08 7.17 -10.79
C GLY A 66 -13.73 8.25 -9.93
N ASN A 67 -14.98 8.59 -10.24
CA ASN A 67 -15.76 9.60 -9.50
C ASN A 67 -15.85 9.32 -8.00
N TYR A 68 -16.00 8.05 -7.59
CA TYR A 68 -16.07 7.67 -6.17
C TYR A 68 -14.71 7.79 -5.49
N ALA A 69 -13.63 7.49 -6.20
CA ALA A 69 -12.27 7.62 -5.68
C ALA A 69 -11.88 9.10 -5.52
N ASN A 70 -12.41 9.98 -6.38
CA ASN A 70 -12.25 11.43 -6.30
C ASN A 70 -13.15 12.11 -5.24
N THR A 71 -13.89 11.33 -4.43
CA THR A 71 -14.64 11.91 -3.30
C THR A 71 -13.64 12.36 -2.23
N PRO A 72 -13.67 13.62 -1.75
CA PRO A 72 -12.65 14.15 -0.84
C PRO A 72 -12.41 13.30 0.42
N ALA A 73 -13.45 12.67 0.96
CA ALA A 73 -13.36 11.83 2.16
C ALA A 73 -12.91 10.37 1.89
N ALA A 74 -12.59 10.03 0.64
CA ALA A 74 -12.11 8.72 0.23
C ALA A 74 -10.62 8.76 -0.08
N VAL A 75 -9.93 7.67 0.25
CA VAL A 75 -8.51 7.47 -0.12
C VAL A 75 -8.45 6.81 -1.50
N CYS A 76 -8.03 7.57 -2.51
CA CYS A 76 -7.83 7.14 -3.87
C CYS A 76 -6.47 6.44 -4.05
N VAL A 77 -6.49 5.19 -4.53
CA VAL A 77 -5.29 4.34 -4.60
C VAL A 77 -4.87 4.04 -6.04
N ALA A 78 -3.67 4.49 -6.41
CA ALA A 78 -2.97 4.13 -7.65
C ALA A 78 -2.25 2.77 -7.53
N ALA A 79 -2.02 2.11 -8.67
CA ALA A 79 -1.33 0.83 -8.73
C ALA A 79 0.13 0.98 -9.19
N THR A 80 1.05 0.47 -8.40
CA THR A 80 2.49 0.42 -8.70
C THR A 80 2.94 -1.00 -9.03
N GLY A 81 4.15 -1.12 -9.58
CA GLY A 81 4.90 -2.37 -9.61
C GLY A 81 5.10 -2.96 -8.22
N ARG A 82 5.33 -4.28 -8.15
CA ARG A 82 5.55 -5.01 -6.88
C ARG A 82 6.82 -4.55 -6.16
N ASP A 83 7.83 -4.16 -6.93
CA ASP A 83 9.11 -3.61 -6.48
C ASP A 83 9.04 -2.12 -6.10
N GLY A 84 7.92 -1.45 -6.41
CA GLY A 84 7.70 -0.05 -6.08
C GLY A 84 8.48 0.94 -6.95
N THR A 85 8.94 0.52 -8.13
CA THR A 85 9.81 1.36 -8.98
C THR A 85 9.08 2.12 -10.09
N TYR A 86 7.81 1.79 -10.35
CA TYR A 86 6.97 2.43 -11.37
C TYR A 86 5.48 2.45 -11.01
N VAL A 87 4.74 3.36 -11.65
CA VAL A 87 3.27 3.31 -11.72
C VAL A 87 2.86 2.48 -12.93
N THR A 88 1.91 1.57 -12.73
CA THR A 88 1.42 0.70 -13.79
C THR A 88 0.69 1.49 -14.88
N GLU A 89 0.84 1.07 -16.13
CA GLU A 89 0.21 1.75 -17.28
C GLU A 89 -1.33 1.80 -17.14
N PHE A 90 -1.93 0.71 -16.65
CA PHE A 90 -3.38 0.59 -16.50
C PHE A 90 -3.93 1.47 -15.37
N SER A 91 -3.13 1.88 -14.39
CA SER A 91 -3.60 2.70 -13.27
C SER A 91 -4.22 3.97 -13.82
N SER A 92 -5.50 4.19 -13.49
CA SER A 92 -6.23 5.41 -13.82
C SER A 92 -5.53 6.64 -13.24
N LYS A 93 -5.52 7.71 -14.02
CA LYS A 93 -4.81 8.94 -13.67
C LYS A 93 -5.73 10.15 -13.61
N GLY A 94 -5.32 11.13 -12.81
CA GLY A 94 -5.98 12.44 -12.76
C GLY A 94 -5.69 13.27 -14.00
N ARG A 95 -6.30 14.44 -14.08
CA ARG A 95 -6.05 15.43 -15.14
C ARG A 95 -5.11 16.53 -14.64
N TRP A 96 -3.97 16.76 -15.30
CA TRP A 96 -2.83 17.57 -14.84
C TRP A 96 -3.11 18.99 -14.31
N ASP A 97 -4.25 19.60 -14.65
CA ASP A 97 -4.67 20.92 -14.19
C ASP A 97 -5.78 20.87 -13.14
N TRP A 98 -6.11 19.67 -12.62
CA TRP A 98 -7.17 19.44 -11.66
C TRP A 98 -6.75 18.44 -10.57
N THR A 99 -6.15 18.97 -9.50
CA THR A 99 -5.53 18.20 -8.41
C THR A 99 -6.49 17.33 -7.62
N ASP A 100 -7.76 17.71 -7.49
CA ASP A 100 -8.80 16.90 -6.82
C ASP A 100 -9.09 15.56 -7.52
N THR A 101 -8.59 15.38 -8.74
CA THR A 101 -8.75 14.15 -9.52
C THR A 101 -7.57 13.21 -9.40
N TYR A 102 -6.52 13.62 -8.68
CA TYR A 102 -5.29 12.85 -8.55
C TYR A 102 -5.50 11.72 -7.56
N PRO A 103 -4.77 10.60 -7.72
CA PRO A 103 -4.65 9.63 -6.65
C PRO A 103 -4.10 10.27 -5.37
N ASP A 104 -4.42 9.70 -4.22
CA ASP A 104 -3.83 10.12 -2.94
C ASP A 104 -2.52 9.38 -2.70
N VAL A 105 -2.51 8.07 -2.88
CA VAL A 105 -1.34 7.22 -2.64
C VAL A 105 -1.25 6.08 -3.65
N GLY A 106 -0.03 5.57 -3.88
CA GLY A 106 0.25 4.38 -4.64
C GLY A 106 0.47 3.15 -3.75
N ALA A 107 0.09 1.98 -4.23
CA ALA A 107 0.42 0.70 -3.60
C ALA A 107 0.62 -0.41 -4.66
N PRO A 108 1.31 -1.52 -4.32
CA PRO A 108 1.54 -2.62 -5.24
C PRO A 108 0.24 -3.18 -5.81
N GLY A 109 0.11 -3.16 -7.14
CA GLY A 109 -1.08 -3.59 -7.87
C GLY A 109 -0.81 -4.42 -9.12
N HIS A 110 0.45 -4.66 -9.48
CA HIS A 110 0.84 -5.50 -10.61
C HIS A 110 1.29 -6.88 -10.15
N HIS A 111 0.73 -7.94 -10.75
CA HIS A 111 0.97 -9.34 -10.40
C HIS A 111 0.95 -9.55 -8.89
N ILE A 112 -0.19 -9.36 -8.24
CA ILE A 112 -0.30 -9.59 -6.80
C ILE A 112 -0.85 -10.99 -6.58
N ASP A 113 -0.01 -11.86 -6.02
CA ASP A 113 -0.41 -13.19 -5.57
C ASP A 113 -1.29 -13.09 -4.33
N SER A 114 -2.52 -13.60 -4.41
CA SER A 114 -3.43 -13.64 -3.27
C SER A 114 -4.35 -14.86 -3.31
N THR A 115 -5.08 -15.07 -2.22
CA THR A 115 -6.02 -16.18 -2.10
C THR A 115 -7.14 -16.06 -3.13
N ALA A 116 -7.35 -17.11 -3.91
CA ALA A 116 -8.37 -17.19 -4.94
C ALA A 116 -9.60 -17.94 -4.44
N ALA A 117 -10.78 -17.34 -4.60
CA ALA A 117 -12.02 -18.06 -4.44
C ALA A 117 -12.22 -19.04 -5.60
N ARG A 118 -12.49 -20.30 -5.26
CA ARG A 118 -12.68 -21.39 -6.23
C ARG A 118 -13.92 -21.15 -7.10
N ARG A 119 -13.83 -21.55 -8.38
CA ARG A 119 -14.95 -21.53 -9.35
C ARG A 119 -15.59 -20.15 -9.53
N THR A 120 -14.77 -19.11 -9.46
CA THR A 120 -15.19 -17.75 -9.80
C THR A 120 -14.92 -17.47 -11.27
N GLN A 121 -15.63 -16.49 -11.84
CA GLN A 121 -15.35 -16.00 -13.19
C GLN A 121 -13.90 -15.52 -13.31
N ILE A 122 -13.37 -14.88 -12.26
CA ILE A 122 -11.96 -14.46 -12.20
C ILE A 122 -11.06 -15.68 -12.34
N SER A 123 -11.23 -16.72 -11.50
CA SER A 123 -10.41 -17.94 -11.62
C SER A 123 -10.51 -18.58 -13.00
N ALA A 124 -11.69 -18.59 -13.63
CA ALA A 124 -11.88 -19.18 -14.96
C ALA A 124 -11.20 -18.39 -16.09
N MET A 125 -10.98 -17.08 -15.92
CA MET A 125 -10.36 -16.22 -16.93
C MET A 125 -8.86 -16.07 -16.77
N THR A 126 -8.33 -16.36 -15.58
CA THR A 126 -6.95 -16.04 -15.19
C THR A 126 -6.10 -17.28 -14.89
N GLN A 127 -6.71 -18.39 -14.44
CA GLN A 127 -6.01 -19.66 -14.29
C GLN A 127 -5.75 -20.27 -15.67
N GLN A 128 -4.48 -20.33 -16.07
CA GLN A 128 -4.02 -21.10 -17.22
C GLN A 128 -3.17 -22.29 -16.74
N GLY A 129 -3.33 -23.45 -17.38
CA GLY A 129 -2.56 -24.65 -17.06
C GLY A 129 -2.84 -25.24 -15.67
N ASP A 130 -1.86 -25.96 -15.12
CA ASP A 130 -1.92 -26.61 -13.80
C ASP A 130 -1.61 -25.60 -12.68
N SER A 131 -2.39 -24.52 -12.63
CA SER A 131 -2.21 -23.43 -11.66
C SER A 131 -2.84 -23.76 -10.31
N ASN A 132 -2.25 -23.22 -9.23
CA ASN A 132 -2.72 -23.44 -7.88
C ASN A 132 -4.21 -23.03 -7.75
N PRO A 133 -5.14 -23.94 -7.39
CA PRO A 133 -6.56 -23.61 -7.33
C PRO A 133 -6.95 -22.66 -6.19
N TYR A 134 -6.02 -22.37 -5.28
CA TYR A 134 -6.24 -21.54 -4.09
C TYR A 134 -5.55 -20.18 -4.16
N TYR A 135 -4.66 -19.96 -5.12
CA TYR A 135 -3.92 -18.71 -5.27
C TYR A 135 -3.96 -18.26 -6.72
N LEU A 136 -3.95 -16.96 -6.91
CA LEU A 136 -3.95 -16.36 -8.22
C LEU A 136 -3.18 -15.05 -8.16
N SER A 137 -2.32 -14.85 -9.16
CA SER A 137 -1.72 -13.55 -9.45
C SER A 137 -2.64 -12.78 -10.40
N ILE A 138 -3.07 -11.59 -9.99
CA ILE A 138 -3.80 -10.65 -10.85
C ILE A 138 -3.27 -9.24 -10.67
N SER A 139 -3.52 -8.43 -11.70
CA SER A 139 -3.12 -7.02 -11.75
C SER A 139 -4.36 -6.11 -11.75
N GLY A 140 -4.24 -4.97 -11.09
CA GLY A 140 -5.26 -3.92 -11.05
C GLY A 140 -5.11 -2.99 -9.85
N THR A 141 -5.65 -1.78 -9.94
CA THR A 141 -5.85 -0.91 -8.76
C THR A 141 -6.70 -1.59 -7.70
N SER A 142 -7.56 -2.52 -8.11
CA SER A 142 -8.29 -3.44 -7.23
C SER A 142 -7.40 -4.26 -6.27
N MET A 143 -6.14 -4.52 -6.63
CA MET A 143 -5.15 -5.23 -5.80
C MET A 143 -4.31 -4.27 -4.96
N ALA A 144 -4.13 -3.02 -5.41
CA ALA A 144 -3.49 -1.96 -4.64
C ALA A 144 -4.34 -1.50 -3.45
N THR A 145 -5.65 -1.29 -3.65
CA THR A 145 -6.62 -0.85 -2.63
C THR A 145 -6.59 -1.68 -1.32
N PRO A 146 -6.58 -3.03 -1.34
CA PRO A 146 -6.51 -3.81 -0.10
C PRO A 146 -5.17 -3.70 0.64
N HIS A 147 -4.05 -3.37 -0.02
CA HIS A 147 -2.78 -3.08 0.67
C HIS A 147 -2.93 -1.82 1.55
N VAL A 148 -3.48 -0.74 0.98
CA VAL A 148 -3.76 0.51 1.72
C VAL A 148 -4.78 0.26 2.82
N SER A 149 -5.84 -0.51 2.55
CA SER A 149 -6.84 -0.87 3.57
C SER A 149 -6.24 -1.65 4.73
N GLY A 150 -5.32 -2.58 4.45
CA GLY A 150 -4.57 -3.32 5.45
C GLY A 150 -3.65 -2.41 6.29
N LEU A 151 -2.96 -1.47 5.65
CA LEU A 151 -2.17 -0.46 6.35
C LEU A 151 -3.05 0.41 7.25
N VAL A 152 -4.18 0.91 6.77
CA VAL A 152 -5.14 1.67 7.59
C VAL A 152 -5.60 0.86 8.81
N ALA A 153 -5.82 -0.45 8.67
CA ALA A 153 -6.15 -1.30 9.82
C ALA A 153 -5.00 -1.37 10.85
N LEU A 154 -3.74 -1.38 10.41
CA LEU A 154 -2.57 -1.26 11.30
C LEU A 154 -2.51 0.13 11.96
N LEU A 155 -2.82 1.20 11.22
CA LEU A 155 -2.88 2.55 11.78
C LEU A 155 -3.93 2.63 12.89
N TRP A 156 -5.10 2.01 12.72
CA TRP A 156 -6.12 1.91 13.76
C TRP A 156 -5.66 1.16 15.02
N GLN A 157 -4.81 0.15 14.84
CA GLN A 157 -4.21 -0.57 15.96
C GLN A 157 -3.16 0.29 16.68
N ALA A 158 -2.36 1.04 15.92
CA ALA A 158 -1.29 1.89 16.44
C ALA A 158 -1.81 3.16 17.11
N ALA A 159 -2.85 3.77 16.54
CA ALA A 159 -3.48 5.01 16.99
C ALA A 159 -5.01 4.90 17.03
N PRO A 160 -5.58 4.21 18.05
CA PRO A 160 -7.03 4.16 18.24
C PRO A 160 -7.68 5.53 18.45
N SER A 161 -6.91 6.57 18.81
CA SER A 161 -7.39 7.95 18.96
C SER A 161 -7.64 8.67 17.64
N MET A 162 -7.28 8.08 16.48
CA MET A 162 -7.49 8.71 15.18
C MET A 162 -8.94 9.14 14.95
N ARG A 163 -9.09 10.31 14.36
CA ARG A 163 -10.38 10.96 14.11
C ARG A 163 -10.41 11.61 12.72
N VAL A 164 -11.52 12.25 12.39
CA VAL A 164 -11.62 13.13 11.22
C VAL A 164 -10.84 14.40 11.53
N SER A 165 -9.94 14.76 10.62
CA SER A 165 -9.12 15.98 10.63
C SER A 165 -9.77 17.02 9.72
N ASP A 166 -9.73 18.28 10.16
CA ASP A 166 -9.86 19.41 9.24
C ASP A 166 -8.44 19.77 8.81
N VAL A 167 -8.03 19.26 7.65
CA VAL A 167 -6.63 19.36 7.21
C VAL A 167 -6.18 20.80 7.08
N ARG A 168 -7.06 21.71 6.67
CA ARG A 168 -6.69 23.11 6.49
C ARG A 168 -6.50 23.80 7.83
N GLN A 169 -7.36 23.51 8.81
CA GLN A 169 -7.19 24.03 10.15
C GLN A 169 -5.97 23.41 10.84
N ASP A 170 -5.84 22.09 10.79
CA ASP A 170 -4.79 21.32 11.47
C ASP A 170 -3.39 21.61 10.89
N ALA A 171 -3.28 21.93 9.59
CA ALA A 171 -2.02 22.31 8.95
C ALA A 171 -1.66 23.80 9.09
N GLY A 172 -2.55 24.65 9.62
CA GLY A 172 -2.31 26.10 9.71
C GLY A 172 -2.61 26.91 8.42
N VAL A 173 -3.65 26.55 7.68
CA VAL A 173 -4.28 27.24 6.54
C VAL A 173 -3.40 27.60 5.33
N VAL A 174 -3.78 27.01 4.19
CA VAL A 174 -3.38 27.41 2.83
C VAL A 174 -4.56 28.12 2.17
N ASN A 175 -4.45 29.43 1.92
CA ASN A 175 -5.43 30.15 1.10
C ASN A 175 -4.87 30.36 -0.31
N LEU A 176 -5.67 30.01 -1.33
CA LEU A 176 -5.37 30.33 -2.72
C LEU A 176 -5.77 31.79 -2.94
N THR A 177 -4.79 32.66 -3.16
CA THR A 177 -5.10 34.00 -3.66
C THR A 177 -5.64 33.90 -5.09
N SER A 178 -6.41 34.90 -5.54
CA SER A 178 -6.94 34.97 -6.91
C SER A 178 -5.86 34.92 -8.01
N ASP A 179 -4.60 35.11 -7.62
CA ASP A 179 -3.44 35.17 -8.50
C ASP A 179 -2.61 33.88 -8.47
N GLY A 180 -3.03 32.86 -7.71
CA GLY A 180 -2.36 31.56 -7.64
C GLY A 180 -1.21 31.47 -6.63
N ASP A 181 -0.97 32.52 -5.85
CA ASP A 181 0.00 32.52 -4.76
C ASP A 181 -0.58 31.89 -3.48
N TYR A 182 0.26 31.11 -2.79
CA TYR A 182 -0.04 30.46 -1.51
C TYR A 182 0.35 31.37 -0.34
N ILE A 183 -0.57 31.59 0.59
CA ILE A 183 -0.25 32.11 1.92
C ILE A 183 -0.46 30.97 2.92
N VAL A 184 0.64 30.55 3.56
CA VAL A 184 0.61 29.65 4.73
C VAL A 184 0.47 30.52 5.97
N ILE A 185 -0.59 30.36 6.74
CA ILE A 185 -0.84 31.22 7.91
C ILE A 185 -0.38 30.59 9.23
N GLY A 186 -0.10 29.31 9.40
CA GLY A 186 0.23 28.76 10.72
C GLY A 186 -0.94 28.80 11.74
N PRO A 187 -1.10 27.77 12.60
CA PRO A 187 -2.21 27.73 13.55
C PRO A 187 -2.18 28.86 14.60
N GLU A 188 -1.00 29.39 14.92
CA GLU A 188 -0.81 30.42 15.95
C GLU A 188 -1.23 31.83 15.49
N GLU A 189 -1.24 32.11 14.18
CA GLU A 189 -1.70 33.41 13.64
C GLU A 189 -3.22 33.44 13.40
N LEU A 190 -3.89 32.30 13.59
CA LEU A 190 -5.33 32.10 13.37
C LEU A 190 -6.12 32.24 14.69
N ALA A 191 -6.04 33.41 15.33
CA ALA A 191 -6.82 33.67 16.54
C ALA A 191 -8.34 33.68 16.23
N GLU A 192 -9.14 32.96 17.04
CA GLU A 192 -10.62 32.82 16.93
C GLU A 192 -11.38 34.15 16.92
N ASP A 193 -10.74 35.21 17.41
CA ASP A 193 -11.28 36.55 17.63
C ASP A 193 -10.89 37.57 16.55
N ASP A 194 -10.20 37.15 15.48
CA ASP A 194 -10.01 37.99 14.29
C ASP A 194 -11.28 37.98 13.42
N GLU A 195 -12.10 39.03 13.54
CA GLU A 195 -13.31 39.25 12.74
C GLU A 195 -13.07 39.07 11.23
N ARG A 196 -11.83 39.29 10.76
CA ARG A 196 -11.43 39.14 9.35
C ARG A 196 -11.58 37.71 8.80
N TRP A 197 -11.53 36.70 9.67
CA TRP A 197 -11.52 35.28 9.27
C TRP A 197 -12.77 34.51 9.70
N SER A 198 -13.65 35.13 10.49
CA SER A 198 -14.89 34.53 11.01
C SER A 198 -15.85 34.02 9.91
N GLU A 199 -15.95 34.71 8.78
CA GLU A 199 -16.76 34.28 7.62
C GLU A 199 -16.11 33.09 6.88
N VAL A 200 -14.78 33.04 6.81
CA VAL A 200 -14.01 31.94 6.19
C VAL A 200 -14.14 30.66 7.04
N TYR A 201 -14.11 30.79 8.36
CA TYR A 201 -14.37 29.68 9.29
C TYR A 201 -15.81 29.13 9.21
N ALA A 202 -16.79 30.01 8.99
CA ALA A 202 -18.18 29.60 8.82
C ALA A 202 -18.38 28.78 7.53
N GLU A 203 -17.72 29.16 6.43
CA GLU A 203 -17.77 28.41 5.18
C GLU A 203 -17.02 27.06 5.26
N TRP A 204 -15.91 26.96 6.00
CA TRP A 204 -15.13 25.72 6.09
C TRP A 204 -15.81 24.60 6.87
N ASN A 205 -16.50 24.93 7.96
CA ASN A 205 -17.28 23.95 8.69
C ASN A 205 -18.44 23.36 7.86
N GLU A 206 -18.86 24.06 6.81
CA GLU A 206 -19.91 23.62 5.89
C GLU A 206 -19.36 22.95 4.61
N ARG A 207 -18.05 23.04 4.37
CA ARG A 207 -17.36 22.47 3.21
C ARG A 207 -16.94 21.02 3.47
N LEU A 208 -17.69 20.09 2.89
CA LEU A 208 -17.38 18.65 2.96
C LEU A 208 -16.11 18.25 2.21
N ASP A 209 -15.47 19.17 1.48
CA ASP A 209 -14.25 18.94 0.71
C ASP A 209 -12.95 19.33 1.43
N THR A 210 -13.02 19.81 2.68
CA THR A 210 -11.83 20.17 3.49
C THR A 210 -11.50 19.18 4.60
N ARG A 211 -12.39 18.21 4.85
CA ARG A 211 -12.27 17.24 5.94
C ARG A 211 -11.88 15.88 5.40
N ILE A 212 -10.86 15.27 5.99
CA ILE A 212 -10.46 13.89 5.67
C ILE A 212 -10.15 13.14 6.95
N HIS A 213 -10.01 11.81 6.88
CA HIS A 213 -9.64 11.04 8.05
C HIS A 213 -8.14 11.20 8.35
N GLU A 214 -7.73 11.25 9.63
CA GLU A 214 -6.31 11.37 10.02
C GLU A 214 -5.43 10.24 9.47
N ALA A 215 -6.00 9.06 9.27
CA ALA A 215 -5.31 7.95 8.59
C ALA A 215 -4.85 8.34 7.17
N GLU A 216 -5.65 9.11 6.42
CA GLU A 216 -5.27 9.60 5.09
C GLU A 216 -4.17 10.66 5.19
N VAL A 217 -4.23 11.56 6.18
CA VAL A 217 -3.15 12.52 6.46
C VAL A 217 -1.83 11.78 6.74
N ILE A 218 -1.87 10.76 7.60
CA ILE A 218 -0.71 9.92 7.92
C ILE A 218 -0.16 9.25 6.66
N LEU A 219 -1.02 8.67 5.83
CA LEU A 219 -0.61 8.04 4.57
C LEU A 219 0.10 9.07 3.67
N LYS A 220 -0.53 10.22 3.41
CA LYS A 220 0.01 11.29 2.54
C LYS A 220 1.34 11.86 3.03
N LEU A 221 1.50 12.01 4.36
CA LEU A 221 2.74 12.52 4.97
C LEU A 221 3.91 11.54 4.92
N THR A 222 3.65 10.24 4.76
CA THR A 222 4.67 9.21 4.98
C THR A 222 5.03 8.41 3.74
N THR A 223 4.43 8.69 2.59
CA THR A 223 4.75 8.05 1.31
C THR A 223 6.17 8.35 0.82
N ASP A 224 6.65 7.51 -0.10
CA ASP A 224 7.88 7.71 -0.85
C ASP A 224 7.55 7.97 -2.33
N MET A 225 8.01 9.09 -2.88
CA MET A 225 7.81 9.41 -4.30
C MET A 225 8.65 8.48 -5.17
N ILE A 226 8.01 7.90 -6.18
CA ILE A 226 8.70 7.16 -7.23
C ILE A 226 9.25 8.20 -8.23
N PRO A 227 10.56 8.19 -8.52
CA PRO A 227 11.16 9.16 -9.43
C PRO A 227 10.75 8.89 -10.90
N PRO A 228 10.57 9.91 -11.75
CA PRO A 228 10.19 9.75 -13.17
C PRO A 228 11.25 9.02 -14.01
N GLU A 229 12.51 9.00 -13.57
CA GLU A 229 13.61 8.25 -14.19
C GLU A 229 13.65 6.74 -13.86
N GLY A 230 12.64 6.20 -13.18
CA GLY A 230 12.56 4.79 -12.78
C GLY A 230 12.46 3.79 -13.95
N GLU A 231 12.67 2.50 -13.65
CA GLU A 231 12.48 1.42 -14.64
C GLU A 231 11.02 1.42 -15.11
N GLY A 232 10.79 1.44 -16.42
CA GLY A 232 9.43 1.40 -16.98
C GLY A 232 8.75 0.05 -16.75
N ASP A 233 7.43 -0.01 -16.92
CA ASP A 233 6.64 -1.24 -16.79
C ASP A 233 7.23 -2.38 -17.66
N PRO A 234 7.77 -3.47 -17.07
CA PRO A 234 8.54 -4.49 -17.78
C PRO A 234 7.72 -5.28 -18.80
N GLU A 235 6.38 -5.24 -18.73
CA GLU A 235 5.51 -5.95 -19.68
C GLU A 235 5.33 -5.22 -21.01
N ARG A 236 5.94 -4.04 -21.19
CA ARG A 236 5.79 -3.26 -22.43
C ARG A 236 7.10 -3.12 -23.21
N ASN A 237 7.39 -4.11 -24.07
CA ASN A 237 8.16 -4.00 -25.34
C ASN A 237 9.23 -2.87 -25.43
N GLY A 238 10.07 -2.70 -24.42
CA GLY A 238 11.17 -1.72 -24.41
C GLY A 238 10.77 -0.24 -24.25
N GLN A 239 9.60 0.09 -23.71
CA GLN A 239 9.28 1.46 -23.30
C GLN A 239 9.66 1.68 -21.82
N THR A 240 10.51 2.67 -21.56
CA THR A 240 11.06 3.00 -20.24
C THR A 240 10.23 4.02 -19.47
N SER A 241 8.97 4.28 -19.85
CA SER A 241 8.15 5.27 -19.15
C SER A 241 7.45 4.59 -17.97
N ASN A 242 7.64 5.16 -16.79
CA ASN A 242 6.96 4.77 -15.57
C ASN A 242 5.67 5.57 -15.32
N TRP A 243 5.22 6.32 -16.33
CA TRP A 243 3.99 7.11 -16.36
C TRP A 243 3.83 8.16 -15.27
N ILE A 244 4.94 8.54 -14.65
CA ILE A 244 5.03 9.61 -13.67
C ILE A 244 5.45 10.89 -14.41
N PRO A 245 4.81 12.04 -14.15
CA PRO A 245 5.25 13.31 -14.72
C PRO A 245 6.61 13.75 -14.19
N ASP A 246 7.36 14.47 -15.03
CA ASP A 246 8.64 15.10 -14.66
C ASP A 246 8.49 16.28 -13.68
N TRP A 247 7.27 16.59 -13.26
CA TRP A 247 6.94 17.69 -12.36
C TRP A 247 5.78 17.32 -11.44
N THR A 248 5.75 17.97 -10.28
CA THR A 248 4.75 17.80 -9.24
C THR A 248 4.16 19.16 -8.88
N VAL A 249 3.00 19.18 -8.24
CA VAL A 249 2.46 20.37 -7.56
C VAL A 249 2.62 20.23 -6.05
N PRO A 250 2.64 21.35 -5.31
CA PRO A 250 2.48 21.30 -3.85
C PRO A 250 1.11 20.68 -3.50
N GLY A 251 1.12 19.60 -2.75
CA GLY A 251 -0.09 19.00 -2.19
C GLY A 251 -0.58 19.78 -0.98
N TYR A 252 -1.87 19.66 -0.68
CA TYR A 252 -2.49 20.31 0.49
C TYR A 252 -2.06 19.73 1.85
N VAL A 253 -1.27 18.64 1.87
CA VAL A 253 -0.76 18.00 3.08
C VAL A 253 0.76 18.22 3.18
N GLY A 254 1.15 19.23 3.96
CA GLY A 254 2.55 19.48 4.34
C GLY A 254 3.48 19.87 3.19
N ASP A 255 2.97 20.58 2.18
CA ASP A 255 3.69 20.98 0.95
C ASP A 255 4.40 19.83 0.21
N ARG A 256 3.97 18.59 0.47
CA ARG A 256 4.58 17.41 -0.15
C ARG A 256 4.27 17.39 -1.65
N PRO A 257 5.21 16.91 -2.48
CA PRO A 257 4.97 16.72 -3.91
C PRO A 257 3.73 15.85 -4.14
N HIS A 258 2.85 16.30 -5.03
CA HIS A 258 1.64 15.59 -5.45
C HIS A 258 1.56 15.59 -6.98
N ASP A 259 1.24 14.45 -7.57
CA ASP A 259 1.09 14.32 -9.02
C ASP A 259 -0.14 13.52 -9.46
N TRP A 260 -0.45 13.63 -10.75
CA TRP A 260 -1.64 13.03 -11.35
C TRP A 260 -1.58 11.51 -11.57
N ALA A 261 -0.43 10.86 -11.30
CA ALA A 261 -0.19 9.45 -11.60
C ALA A 261 -0.07 8.57 -10.34
N GLN A 262 0.82 8.92 -9.40
CA GLN A 262 1.05 8.20 -8.14
C GLN A 262 0.44 8.90 -6.92
N GLY A 263 -0.03 10.15 -7.07
CA GLY A 263 -0.46 10.94 -5.93
C GLY A 263 0.73 11.43 -5.11
N TYR A 264 0.68 11.24 -3.79
CA TYR A 264 1.78 11.57 -2.89
C TYR A 264 2.91 10.52 -2.93
N GLY A 265 2.74 9.42 -3.66
CA GLY A 265 3.74 8.37 -3.85
C GLY A 265 3.36 7.02 -3.25
N LEU A 266 4.31 6.09 -3.25
CA LEU A 266 4.15 4.73 -2.72
C LEU A 266 3.99 4.74 -1.20
N ILE A 267 3.06 3.95 -0.67
CA ILE A 267 2.88 3.81 0.79
C ILE A 267 4.15 3.28 1.48
N ASN A 268 4.56 3.93 2.57
CA ASN A 268 5.63 3.44 3.45
C ASN A 268 5.03 2.95 4.78
N VAL A 269 4.86 1.64 4.91
CA VAL A 269 4.26 1.01 6.10
C VAL A 269 5.01 1.37 7.39
N ARG A 270 6.34 1.41 7.35
CA ARG A 270 7.16 1.68 8.53
C ARG A 270 6.99 3.10 9.03
N ARG A 271 7.05 4.08 8.13
CA ARG A 271 6.88 5.51 8.47
C ARG A 271 5.45 5.79 8.91
N ALA A 272 4.45 5.27 8.19
CA ALA A 272 3.03 5.43 8.52
C ALA A 272 2.69 4.90 9.93
N VAL A 273 3.11 3.66 10.25
CA VAL A 273 2.88 3.08 11.59
C VAL A 273 3.69 3.82 12.66
N GLY A 274 4.92 4.25 12.35
CA GLY A 274 5.74 5.05 13.27
C GLY A 274 5.10 6.39 13.62
N LEU A 275 4.56 7.09 12.63
CA LEU A 275 3.82 8.33 12.83
C LEU A 275 2.54 8.11 13.65
N ALA A 276 1.76 7.06 13.34
CA ALA A 276 0.57 6.72 14.13
C ALA A 276 0.91 6.43 15.60
N LEU A 277 1.95 5.64 15.87
CA LEU A 277 2.40 5.40 17.26
C LEU A 277 2.85 6.69 17.96
N THR A 278 3.49 7.59 17.23
CA THR A 278 3.90 8.91 17.76
C THR A 278 2.69 9.75 18.11
N LEU A 279 1.67 9.80 17.25
CA LEU A 279 0.41 10.48 17.48
C LEU A 279 -0.30 9.96 18.74
N GLU A 280 -0.48 8.65 18.84
CA GLU A 280 -1.13 8.04 20.01
C GLU A 280 -0.35 8.34 21.29
N LYS A 281 0.99 8.35 21.21
CA LYS A 281 1.83 8.62 22.37
C LYS A 281 1.72 10.07 22.83
N ILE A 282 1.71 11.02 21.91
CA ILE A 282 1.57 12.45 22.23
C ILE A 282 0.18 12.73 22.81
N ARG A 283 -0.86 12.12 22.25
CA ARG A 283 -2.26 12.27 22.71
C ARG A 283 -2.53 11.76 24.11
N TRP A 284 -1.63 10.96 24.68
CA TRP A 284 -1.71 10.58 26.08
C TRP A 284 -1.62 11.80 27.02
N ASP A 285 -0.75 12.75 26.68
CA ASP A 285 -0.52 13.96 27.47
C ASP A 285 -1.24 15.19 26.87
N TYR A 286 -1.42 15.21 25.54
CA TYR A 286 -2.03 16.30 24.75
C TYR A 286 -3.16 15.78 23.85
N PRO A 287 -4.37 15.50 24.37
CA PRO A 287 -5.46 14.87 23.62
C PRO A 287 -5.91 15.63 22.36
N GLU A 288 -5.65 16.93 22.32
CA GLU A 288 -5.92 17.84 21.21
C GLU A 288 -4.91 17.73 20.05
N ALA A 289 -3.72 17.16 20.29
CA ALA A 289 -2.64 17.11 19.30
C ALA A 289 -3.10 16.56 17.95
N THR A 290 -2.69 17.23 16.88
CA THR A 290 -2.98 16.90 15.49
C THR A 290 -1.97 15.90 14.93
N VAL A 291 -2.25 15.37 13.73
CA VAL A 291 -1.26 14.56 13.00
C VAL A 291 -0.01 15.37 12.67
N TYR A 292 -0.14 16.68 12.42
CA TYR A 292 0.99 17.55 12.09
C TYR A 292 1.92 17.79 13.28
N ASP A 293 1.35 17.96 14.49
CA ASP A 293 2.14 18.03 15.72
C ASP A 293 2.95 16.75 15.90
N ALA A 294 2.30 15.59 15.72
CA ALA A 294 2.96 14.30 15.79
C ALA A 294 4.00 14.10 14.68
N TYR A 295 3.75 14.62 13.48
CA TYR A 295 4.68 14.54 12.36
C TYR A 295 5.95 15.34 12.62
N SER A 296 5.83 16.54 13.21
CA SER A 296 6.99 17.35 13.58
C SER A 296 7.92 16.60 14.56
N VAL A 297 7.35 15.96 15.57
CA VAL A 297 8.10 15.14 16.53
C VAL A 297 8.63 13.87 15.88
N PHE A 298 7.83 13.21 15.03
CA PHE A 298 8.21 11.99 14.34
C PHE A 298 9.44 12.19 13.44
N GLU A 299 9.49 13.28 12.67
CA GLU A 299 10.63 13.58 11.80
C GLU A 299 11.92 13.83 12.59
N ASP A 300 11.82 14.40 13.79
CA ASP A 300 12.98 14.63 14.66
C ASP A 300 13.52 13.33 15.31
N ILE A 301 12.65 12.33 15.53
CA ILE A 301 13.02 11.08 16.24
C ILE A 301 13.28 9.91 15.29
N PHE A 302 12.69 9.92 14.09
CA PHE A 302 12.78 8.81 13.16
C PHE A 302 14.09 8.88 12.38
N GLU A 303 15.08 8.11 12.85
CA GLU A 303 16.39 8.03 12.20
C GLU A 303 16.56 6.69 11.48
N ASP A 304 16.95 6.73 10.20
CA ASP A 304 17.52 5.57 9.51
C ASP A 304 19.03 5.55 9.72
N LYS A 305 19.51 4.51 10.41
CA LYS A 305 20.94 4.28 10.65
C LYS A 305 21.42 3.13 9.83
N GLU A 306 22.28 3.42 8.85
CA GLU A 306 23.04 2.40 8.16
C GLU A 306 24.09 1.82 9.13
N VAL A 307 23.90 0.56 9.52
CA VAL A 307 24.87 -0.14 10.37
C VAL A 307 25.84 -0.87 9.45
N VAL A 308 26.98 -0.25 9.17
CA VAL A 308 28.07 -0.91 8.44
C VAL A 308 28.65 -2.02 9.33
N LYS A 309 28.31 -3.26 9.00
CA LYS A 309 28.95 -4.44 9.59
C LYS A 309 30.07 -4.89 8.66
N ALA A 310 31.31 -4.91 9.14
CA ALA A 310 32.37 -5.67 8.50
C ALA A 310 32.05 -7.15 8.69
N THR A 311 31.40 -7.74 7.69
CA THR A 311 31.06 -9.16 7.66
C THR A 311 31.27 -9.67 6.26
N ASP A 312 31.95 -10.82 6.14
CA ASP A 312 32.07 -11.53 4.87
C ASP A 312 30.79 -12.31 4.54
N GLN A 313 29.73 -12.15 5.35
CA GLN A 313 28.46 -12.85 5.26
C GLN A 313 27.28 -11.89 5.48
N LEU A 314 26.38 -11.80 4.50
CA LEU A 314 25.06 -11.21 4.65
C LEU A 314 24.07 -12.33 5.04
N ARG A 315 23.18 -12.06 6.00
CA ARG A 315 22.17 -13.02 6.45
C ARG A 315 20.78 -12.42 6.39
N SER A 316 19.89 -13.08 5.66
CA SER A 316 18.44 -12.89 5.74
C SER A 316 17.79 -14.14 6.33
N SER A 317 16.72 -13.99 7.09
CA SER A 317 15.96 -15.10 7.66
C SER A 317 14.52 -14.72 7.92
N TRP A 318 13.61 -15.64 7.67
CA TRP A 318 12.18 -15.48 7.95
C TRP A 318 11.61 -16.79 8.49
N SER A 319 10.46 -16.71 9.15
CA SER A 319 9.66 -17.88 9.49
C SER A 319 8.73 -18.22 8.35
N GLY A 320 8.61 -19.49 7.99
CA GLY A 320 7.59 -19.95 7.05
C GLY A 320 6.19 -19.97 7.68
N GLU A 321 5.17 -19.53 6.95
CA GLU A 321 3.76 -19.64 7.32
C GLU A 321 3.11 -20.89 6.70
N TRP A 322 2.86 -21.91 7.52
CA TRP A 322 2.34 -23.19 7.05
C TRP A 322 0.82 -23.25 7.15
N ALA A 323 0.13 -22.97 6.04
CA ALA A 323 -1.31 -23.24 5.95
C ALA A 323 -1.55 -24.70 5.53
N ARG A 324 -2.31 -25.44 6.34
CA ARG A 324 -2.70 -26.84 6.07
C ARG A 324 -4.03 -26.86 5.31
N PHE A 325 -4.05 -27.41 4.10
CA PHE A 325 -5.30 -27.79 3.42
C PHE A 325 -5.25 -29.26 3.01
N ASN A 326 -6.32 -29.99 3.33
CA ASN A 326 -6.44 -31.43 3.12
C ASN A 326 -7.52 -31.68 2.09
N GLU A 327 -7.18 -31.92 0.82
CA GLU A 327 -8.10 -32.55 -0.14
C GLU A 327 -7.39 -33.58 -1.01
N GLN A 328 -8.12 -34.67 -1.28
CA GLN A 328 -7.71 -35.90 -1.91
C GLN A 328 -7.22 -35.67 -3.35
N SER A 329 -5.91 -35.79 -3.57
CA SER A 329 -5.38 -36.13 -4.89
C SER A 329 -5.82 -37.56 -5.24
N THR A 330 -6.40 -37.74 -6.43
CA THR A 330 -6.70 -39.07 -7.00
C THR A 330 -5.44 -39.84 -7.41
N ASN A 331 -4.25 -39.23 -7.27
CA ASN A 331 -2.98 -39.82 -7.61
C ASN A 331 -2.10 -40.01 -6.35
N PRO A 332 -1.98 -41.24 -5.80
CA PRO A 332 -1.34 -41.51 -4.52
C PRO A 332 0.18 -41.28 -4.50
N THR A 333 0.81 -40.95 -5.64
CA THR A 333 2.26 -40.73 -5.74
C THR A 333 2.67 -39.26 -5.86
N ASN A 334 1.73 -38.31 -5.98
CA ASN A 334 2.03 -36.88 -6.10
C ASN A 334 1.38 -36.09 -4.94
N LEU A 335 1.95 -36.27 -3.75
CA LEU A 335 1.52 -35.67 -2.48
C LEU A 335 2.41 -34.48 -2.06
N VAL A 336 3.12 -33.87 -3.00
CA VAL A 336 3.94 -32.68 -2.70
C VAL A 336 3.03 -31.47 -2.79
N PHE A 337 2.74 -30.87 -1.63
CA PHE A 337 2.02 -29.62 -1.53
C PHE A 337 3.02 -28.46 -1.55
N GLU A 338 2.84 -27.51 -2.45
CA GLU A 338 3.64 -26.28 -2.49
C GLU A 338 2.81 -25.13 -1.91
N ALA A 339 3.19 -24.66 -0.72
CA ALA A 339 2.77 -23.35 -0.25
C ALA A 339 3.73 -22.33 -0.88
N ASN A 340 3.21 -21.49 -1.79
CA ASN A 340 4.02 -20.43 -2.37
C ASN A 340 4.37 -19.42 -1.25
N GLN A 341 5.63 -19.41 -0.84
CA GLN A 341 6.20 -18.49 0.14
C GLN A 341 7.32 -17.67 -0.51
N THR A 342 7.11 -17.23 -1.74
CA THR A 342 8.18 -16.60 -2.50
C THR A 342 8.77 -15.40 -1.76
N ARG A 343 10.10 -15.37 -1.69
CA ARG A 343 10.86 -14.26 -1.09
C ARG A 343 11.91 -13.77 -2.05
N MET A 344 11.94 -12.46 -2.28
CA MET A 344 13.04 -11.80 -2.97
C MET A 344 14.13 -11.46 -1.95
N VAL A 345 15.35 -11.90 -2.22
CA VAL A 345 16.53 -11.61 -1.42
C VAL A 345 17.58 -11.00 -2.32
N TYR A 346 18.05 -9.81 -1.98
CA TYR A 346 19.14 -9.17 -2.69
C TYR A 346 20.46 -9.89 -2.40
N VAL A 347 21.13 -10.34 -3.47
CA VAL A 347 22.48 -10.91 -3.46
C VAL A 347 23.46 -9.81 -3.89
N PRO A 348 24.33 -9.31 -2.99
CA PRO A 348 25.21 -8.19 -3.31
C PRO A 348 26.25 -8.51 -4.40
N ALA A 349 26.68 -7.45 -5.09
CA ALA A 349 27.82 -7.50 -6.01
C ALA A 349 29.06 -8.08 -5.31
N GLY A 350 29.73 -9.03 -5.95
CA GLY A 350 30.92 -9.70 -5.40
C GLY A 350 30.63 -10.82 -4.40
N ALA A 351 29.37 -11.17 -4.13
CA ALA A 351 29.05 -12.41 -3.42
C ALA A 351 29.53 -13.62 -4.24
N GLU A 352 30.28 -14.53 -3.62
CA GLU A 352 30.74 -15.76 -4.30
C GLU A 352 29.76 -16.93 -4.13
N GLN A 353 29.09 -16.97 -2.98
CA GLN A 353 28.22 -18.09 -2.59
C GLN A 353 27.04 -17.61 -1.75
N VAL A 354 25.88 -18.23 -1.98
CA VAL A 354 24.71 -18.12 -1.12
C VAL A 354 24.49 -19.44 -0.42
N ARG A 355 24.44 -19.42 0.92
CA ARG A 355 24.09 -20.59 1.72
C ARG A 355 22.65 -20.48 2.20
N VAL A 356 21.81 -21.38 1.71
CA VAL A 356 20.42 -21.52 2.15
C VAL A 356 20.38 -22.53 3.27
N SER A 357 19.69 -22.21 4.37
CA SER A 357 19.48 -23.16 5.47
C SER A 357 18.04 -23.11 5.94
N MET A 358 17.36 -24.24 5.82
CA MET A 358 15.98 -24.43 6.27
C MET A 358 15.95 -25.39 7.44
N SER A 359 14.99 -25.19 8.34
CA SER A 359 14.66 -26.15 9.38
C SER A 359 13.15 -26.28 9.49
N TRP A 360 12.67 -27.51 9.66
CA TRP A 360 11.25 -27.82 9.78
C TRP A 360 11.00 -29.02 10.69
N PRO A 361 9.81 -29.12 11.29
CA PRO A 361 9.43 -30.31 12.02
C PRO A 361 9.16 -31.47 11.05
N VAL A 362 10.02 -32.49 11.03
CA VAL A 362 9.84 -33.72 10.20
C VAL A 362 8.60 -34.50 10.61
N LEU A 363 8.36 -34.59 11.92
CA LEU A 363 7.26 -35.32 12.51
C LEU A 363 6.62 -34.48 13.61
N ASP A 364 5.33 -34.19 13.45
CA ASP A 364 4.49 -33.66 14.52
C ASP A 364 3.30 -34.62 14.70
N ILE A 365 3.38 -35.49 15.73
CA ILE A 365 2.33 -36.47 16.03
C ILE A 365 1.03 -35.84 16.53
N THR A 366 1.10 -34.63 17.09
CA THR A 366 -0.05 -33.89 17.58
C THR A 366 -0.83 -33.31 16.42
N LYS A 367 -0.12 -32.76 15.43
CA LYS A 367 -0.70 -32.20 14.20
C LYS A 367 -0.89 -33.24 13.08
N ARG A 368 -0.34 -34.45 13.25
CA ARG A 368 -0.28 -35.55 12.26
C ARG A 368 0.42 -35.13 10.97
N ILE A 369 1.58 -34.48 11.10
CA ILE A 369 2.40 -34.02 9.97
C ILE A 369 3.60 -34.94 9.83
N VAL A 370 3.80 -35.47 8.62
CA VAL A 370 5.03 -36.11 8.16
C VAL A 370 5.32 -35.53 6.79
N GLY A 371 6.49 -34.89 6.61
CA GLY A 371 6.79 -34.22 5.35
C GLY A 371 8.25 -33.79 5.24
N THR A 372 8.67 -33.62 3.99
CA THR A 372 10.02 -33.21 3.60
C THR A 372 9.89 -31.88 2.86
N LEU A 373 10.80 -30.94 3.08
CA LEU A 373 10.78 -29.67 2.38
C LEU A 373 11.92 -29.55 1.38
N GLY A 374 11.59 -28.89 0.27
CA GLY A 374 12.54 -28.35 -0.67
C GLY A 374 12.19 -26.89 -0.97
N PHE A 375 13.10 -26.20 -1.63
CA PHE A 375 12.96 -24.84 -2.14
C PHE A 375 13.42 -24.79 -3.61
N MET A 376 12.97 -23.77 -4.32
CA MET A 376 13.33 -23.46 -5.71
C MET A 376 13.86 -22.03 -5.75
N ILE A 377 14.78 -21.72 -6.65
CA ILE A 377 15.37 -20.38 -6.75
C ILE A 377 15.42 -19.98 -8.21
N ASP A 378 14.91 -18.81 -8.49
CA ASP A 378 15.10 -18.06 -9.73
C ASP A 378 16.15 -16.96 -9.43
N THR A 379 17.31 -17.05 -10.08
CA THR A 379 18.47 -16.22 -9.83
C THR A 379 18.58 -15.04 -10.78
N ASP A 380 17.83 -15.04 -11.89
CA ASP A 380 17.83 -13.99 -12.90
C ASP A 380 16.46 -13.31 -13.08
N SER A 381 15.47 -13.70 -12.27
CA SER A 381 14.10 -13.20 -12.28
C SER A 381 13.37 -13.38 -13.61
N ASN A 382 13.75 -14.39 -14.41
CA ASN A 382 13.11 -14.69 -15.70
C ASN A 382 11.79 -15.47 -15.57
N GLY A 383 11.40 -15.85 -14.34
CA GLY A 383 10.21 -16.64 -14.03
C GLY A 383 10.41 -18.16 -14.16
N GLY A 384 11.62 -18.60 -14.46
CA GLY A 384 12.06 -19.98 -14.50
C GLY A 384 12.93 -20.32 -13.30
N TRP A 385 12.87 -21.58 -12.84
CA TRP A 385 13.68 -22.04 -11.72
C TRP A 385 15.09 -22.42 -12.19
N ASP A 386 16.10 -21.67 -11.77
CA ASP A 386 17.52 -21.96 -12.03
C ASP A 386 18.07 -23.05 -11.10
N TYR A 387 17.53 -23.13 -9.87
CA TYR A 387 17.92 -24.13 -8.88
C TYR A 387 16.70 -24.76 -8.21
N GLN A 388 16.75 -26.07 -8.01
CA GLN A 388 15.74 -26.82 -7.26
C GLN A 388 16.43 -27.79 -6.31
N SER A 389 16.13 -27.68 -5.02
CA SER A 389 16.66 -28.60 -4.02
C SER A 389 16.01 -29.98 -4.11
N SER A 390 16.71 -31.02 -3.64
CA SER A 390 16.15 -32.37 -3.55
C SER A 390 14.97 -32.45 -2.58
N THR A 391 13.92 -33.16 -2.98
CA THR A 391 12.77 -33.52 -2.11
C THR A 391 12.96 -34.88 -1.43
N SER A 392 14.18 -35.44 -1.46
CA SER A 392 14.46 -36.71 -0.79
C SER A 392 14.27 -36.61 0.72
N PRO A 393 13.83 -37.69 1.39
CA PRO A 393 13.53 -37.64 2.81
C PRO A 393 14.76 -37.30 3.64
N ASP A 394 14.75 -36.13 4.25
CA ASP A 394 15.70 -35.75 5.28
C ASP A 394 15.02 -35.84 6.64
N LEU A 395 15.46 -36.80 7.46
CA LEU A 395 14.83 -37.13 8.73
C LEU A 395 15.36 -36.26 9.89
N ASP A 396 16.32 -35.41 9.63
CA ASP A 396 16.93 -34.51 10.61
C ASP A 396 16.15 -33.18 10.78
N GLY A 397 15.26 -32.85 9.85
CA GLY A 397 14.46 -31.62 9.88
C GLY A 397 15.28 -30.37 9.57
N THR A 398 16.39 -30.54 8.85
CA THR A 398 17.25 -29.47 8.40
C THR A 398 17.70 -29.71 6.97
N ARG A 399 17.84 -28.64 6.18
CA ARG A 399 18.46 -28.70 4.85
C ARG A 399 19.35 -27.51 4.67
N THR A 400 20.59 -27.75 4.28
CA THR A 400 21.55 -26.70 3.94
C THR A 400 22.13 -26.98 2.57
N GLU A 401 22.00 -26.01 1.67
CA GLU A 401 22.58 -26.05 0.33
C GLU A 401 23.45 -24.81 0.15
N THR A 402 24.51 -24.93 -0.64
CA THR A 402 25.39 -23.81 -1.00
C THR A 402 25.38 -23.67 -2.52
N ILE A 403 25.08 -22.46 -2.97
CA ILE A 403 24.84 -22.14 -4.37
C ILE A 403 25.89 -21.12 -4.79
N SER A 404 26.60 -21.41 -5.87
CA SER A 404 27.59 -20.49 -6.42
C SER A 404 26.88 -19.34 -7.11
N VAL A 405 27.35 -18.12 -6.87
CA VAL A 405 26.85 -16.91 -7.55
C VAL A 405 27.71 -16.69 -8.79
N SER A 406 27.08 -16.62 -9.97
CA SER A 406 27.75 -16.24 -11.22
C SER A 406 27.35 -14.82 -11.62
N GLY A 407 28.27 -13.86 -11.53
CA GLY A 407 28.02 -12.46 -11.90
C GLY A 407 28.80 -11.50 -11.00
N ASN A 408 29.10 -10.31 -11.51
CA ASN A 408 29.78 -9.25 -10.75
C ASN A 408 28.82 -8.19 -10.19
N ASP A 409 27.59 -8.16 -10.69
CA ASP A 409 26.58 -7.17 -10.32
C ASP A 409 25.64 -7.75 -9.26
N GLY A 410 25.19 -6.91 -8.33
CA GLY A 410 24.24 -7.33 -7.30
C GLY A 410 22.83 -7.41 -7.86
N GLN A 411 22.09 -8.46 -7.52
CA GLN A 411 20.79 -8.78 -8.12
C GLN A 411 19.83 -9.40 -7.09
N TYR A 412 18.53 -9.29 -7.32
CA TYR A 412 17.53 -9.97 -6.52
C TYR A 412 17.35 -11.42 -6.98
N TRP A 413 17.42 -12.35 -6.04
CA TRP A 413 17.07 -13.75 -6.23
C TRP A 413 15.70 -14.03 -5.62
N THR A 414 14.91 -14.84 -6.28
CA THR A 414 13.56 -15.21 -5.88
C THR A 414 13.58 -16.65 -5.36
N PHE A 415 13.39 -16.82 -4.05
CA PHE A 415 13.38 -18.09 -3.31
C PHE A 415 11.97 -18.64 -3.09
#